data_AF-A0A1S3PQT0-F1
#
_entry.id   AF-A0A1S3PQT0-F1
#
_cell.length_a   1.000
_cell.length_b   1.000
_cell.length_c   1.000
_cell.angle_alpha   90.00
_cell.angle_beta   90.00
_cell.angle_gamma   90.00
#
_symmetry.space_group_name_H-M   'P 1'
#
loop_
_entity.id
_entity.type
_entity.pdbx_description
1 polymer ?
#
loop_
_entity_poly.entity_id
_entity_poly.type
_entity_poly.pdbx_seq_one_letter_code
_entity_poly.pdbx_strand_id
1 'polypeptide(L)'
;MTGSKCDHQFCPCSLFLQPVISLDGSILYTFTNEGMNTVTVQVSSANTILQDTKTIAVQEFFKSLLLSFSANLDEYIPDVPEWRQDVGRVIRKALLQHPWWIPGRDTAVQPC
;
A
#
# COMPACT_ATOMS: atom_id res chain seq x y z
N MET A 1 24.09 48.43 -0.42
CA MET A 1 24.22 47.16 -1.18
C MET A 1 23.20 46.20 -0.63
N THR A 2 22.29 45.80 -1.50
CA THR A 2 20.96 45.26 -1.23
C THR A 2 21.02 43.81 -0.75
N GLY A 3 20.56 43.55 0.48
CA GLY A 3 20.26 42.20 0.95
C GLY A 3 18.87 41.80 0.45
N SER A 4 18.83 41.00 -0.60
CA SER A 4 17.59 40.50 -1.19
C SER A 4 16.88 39.57 -0.19
N LYS A 5 15.63 39.91 0.09
CA LYS A 5 14.63 39.12 0.81
C LYS A 5 14.45 37.78 0.10
N CYS A 6 14.69 36.66 0.78
CA CYS A 6 14.33 35.34 0.26
C CYS A 6 12.80 35.26 0.23
N ASP A 7 12.21 35.33 -0.96
CA ASP A 7 10.77 35.15 -1.15
C ASP A 7 10.37 33.70 -0.85
N HIS A 8 9.39 33.55 0.05
CA HIS A 8 8.77 32.30 0.52
C HIS A 8 7.91 31.61 -0.56
N GLN A 9 8.29 31.64 -1.83
CA GLN A 9 7.35 31.35 -2.93
C GLN A 9 7.72 30.18 -3.83
N PHE A 10 8.63 29.27 -3.47
CA PHE A 10 8.74 27.97 -4.15
C PHE A 10 9.37 26.91 -3.23
N CYS A 11 8.59 26.29 -2.33
CA CYS A 11 8.91 24.97 -1.81
C CYS A 11 8.12 23.95 -2.63
N PRO A 12 8.71 23.29 -3.65
CA PRO A 12 8.05 22.14 -4.25
C PRO A 12 7.98 21.06 -3.16
N CYS A 13 6.79 20.51 -2.95
CA CYS A 13 6.54 19.44 -1.99
C CYS A 13 7.65 18.36 -1.98
N SER A 14 8.14 18.04 -0.77
CA SER A 14 8.50 16.67 -0.38
C SER A 14 9.77 16.01 -0.96
N LEU A 15 10.89 16.71 -1.13
CA LEU A 15 12.12 16.10 -1.70
C LEU A 15 13.18 15.56 -0.73
N PHE A 16 12.94 15.49 0.58
CA PHE A 16 13.76 14.65 1.47
C PHE A 16 12.88 13.96 2.51
N LEU A 17 12.30 12.83 2.13
CA LEU A 17 11.86 11.83 3.11
C LEU A 17 13.12 11.30 3.80
N GLN A 18 13.36 11.70 5.05
CA GLN A 18 14.38 11.03 5.86
C GLN A 18 13.90 9.60 6.13
N PRO A 19 14.74 8.58 5.88
CA PRO A 19 14.37 7.20 6.16
C PRO A 19 14.18 7.02 7.67
N VAL A 20 13.10 6.34 8.04
CA VAL A 20 12.89 5.92 9.42
C VAL A 20 13.80 4.72 9.69
N ILE A 21 14.67 4.82 10.68
CA ILE A 21 15.57 3.75 11.11
C ILE A 21 14.95 3.07 12.33
N SER A 22 14.74 1.76 12.25
CA SER A 22 14.29 0.94 13.38
C SER A 22 15.05 -0.38 13.42
N LEU A 23 15.18 -0.94 14.63
CA LEU A 23 15.64 -2.30 14.88
C LEU A 23 14.46 -3.28 15.04
N ASP A 24 13.23 -2.78 15.09
CA ASP A 24 12.02 -3.59 15.18
C ASP A 24 11.70 -4.25 13.84
N GLY A 25 11.09 -5.43 13.88
CA GLY A 25 10.64 -6.15 12.69
C GLY A 25 9.46 -5.49 11.96
N SER A 26 8.88 -4.43 12.52
CA SER A 26 7.79 -3.66 11.91
C SER A 26 7.73 -2.23 12.42
N ILE A 27 7.12 -1.36 11.62
CA ILE A 27 6.77 0.02 11.99
C ILE A 27 5.33 0.30 11.58
N LEU A 28 4.68 1.26 12.25
CA LEU A 28 3.38 1.78 11.86
C LEU A 28 3.56 3.17 11.23
N TYR A 29 2.88 3.40 10.11
CA TYR A 29 2.89 4.68 9.41
C TYR A 29 1.49 4.99 8.85
N THR A 30 1.08 6.25 8.89
CA THR A 30 -0.21 6.72 8.38
C THR A 30 0.03 7.79 7.31
N PHE A 31 -0.51 7.57 6.11
CA PHE A 31 -0.45 8.55 5.03
C PHE A 31 -1.48 9.67 5.27
N THR A 32 -1.06 10.92 5.09
CA THR A 32 -1.92 12.09 5.28
C THR A 32 -2.59 12.59 4.01
N ASN A 33 -2.06 12.20 2.84
CA ASN A 33 -2.55 12.64 1.55
C ASN A 33 -2.95 11.43 0.70
N GLU A 34 -4.02 11.59 -0.06
CA GLU A 34 -4.42 10.62 -1.07
C GLU A 34 -3.38 10.52 -2.21
N GLY A 35 -3.41 9.42 -2.94
CA GLY A 35 -2.57 9.17 -4.11
C GLY A 35 -1.75 7.89 -4.03
N MET A 36 -0.88 7.73 -5.03
CA MET A 36 0.02 6.59 -5.15
C MET A 36 1.32 6.89 -4.40
N ASN A 37 1.61 6.07 -3.38
CA ASN A 37 2.78 6.23 -2.52
C ASN A 37 3.71 5.03 -2.70
N THR A 38 5.00 5.27 -2.90
CA THR A 38 5.99 4.20 -2.96
C THR A 38 6.68 4.07 -1.62
N VAL A 39 6.61 2.87 -1.03
CA VAL A 39 7.29 2.51 0.22
C VAL A 39 8.46 1.62 -0.12
N THR A 40 9.65 1.99 0.34
CA THR A 40 10.86 1.18 0.22
C THR A 40 11.30 0.76 1.61
N VAL A 41 11.52 -0.54 1.79
CA VAL A 41 12.09 -1.09 3.02
C VAL A 41 13.47 -1.62 2.68
N GLN A 42 14.48 -1.22 3.46
CA GLN A 42 15.83 -1.71 3.34
C GLN A 42 16.28 -2.32 4.67
N VAL A 43 16.77 -3.55 4.61
CA VAL A 43 17.35 -4.27 5.74
C VAL A 43 18.83 -4.48 5.47
N SER A 44 19.66 -4.08 6.42
CA SER A 44 21.11 -4.27 6.34
C SER A 44 21.56 -5.13 7.52
N SER A 45 22.26 -6.22 7.24
CA SER A 45 22.87 -7.08 8.26
C SER A 45 24.27 -7.50 7.81
N ALA A 46 25.26 -7.20 8.65
CA ALA A 46 26.68 -7.37 8.36
C ALA A 46 27.08 -6.72 7.01
N ASN A 47 27.38 -7.52 5.99
CA ASN A 47 27.78 -7.09 4.64
C ASN A 47 26.69 -7.33 3.58
N THR A 48 25.47 -7.65 4.00
CA THR A 48 24.33 -7.91 3.11
C THR A 48 23.28 -6.82 3.26
N ILE A 49 22.74 -6.37 2.13
CA ILE A 49 21.63 -5.42 2.06
C ILE A 49 20.53 -6.08 1.23
N LEU A 50 19.32 -6.13 1.79
CA LEU A 50 18.10 -6.53 1.11
C LEU A 50 17.19 -5.32 1.02
N GLN A 51 16.56 -5.12 -0.13
CA GLN A 51 15.62 -4.02 -0.34
C GLN A 51 14.38 -4.55 -1.05
N ASP A 52 13.22 -4.11 -0.58
CA ASP A 52 11.95 -4.33 -1.25
C ASP A 52 11.22 -2.99 -1.44
N THR A 53 10.35 -2.92 -2.44
CA THR A 53 9.59 -1.72 -2.77
C THR A 53 8.17 -2.05 -3.17
N LYS A 54 7.21 -1.34 -2.57
CA LYS A 54 5.79 -1.54 -2.81
C LYS A 54 5.07 -0.21 -3.02
N THR A 55 4.21 -0.16 -4.02
CA THR A 55 3.34 0.99 -4.26
C THR A 55 1.98 0.77 -3.58
N ILE A 56 1.54 1.74 -2.80
CA ILE A 56 0.29 1.75 -2.03
C ILE A 56 -0.61 2.87 -2.56
N ALA A 57 -1.85 2.53 -2.91
CA ALA A 57 -2.87 3.50 -3.25
C ALA A 57 -3.57 3.95 -1.96
N VAL A 58 -3.57 5.25 -1.68
CA VAL A 58 -4.31 5.88 -0.58
C VAL A 58 -5.50 6.62 -1.18
N GLN A 59 -6.71 6.25 -0.77
CA GLN A 59 -7.94 6.86 -1.25
C GLN A 59 -8.64 7.60 -0.12
N GLU A 60 -9.08 8.83 -0.38
CA GLU A 60 -9.86 9.62 0.60
C GLU A 60 -11.27 9.03 0.80
N PHE A 61 -11.92 8.62 -0.29
CA PHE A 61 -13.29 8.10 -0.27
C PHE A 61 -13.33 6.64 -0.71
N PHE A 62 -13.73 5.75 0.20
CA PHE A 62 -13.91 4.34 -0.10
C PHE A 62 -15.10 3.75 0.66
N LYS A 63 -15.59 2.61 0.19
CA LYS A 63 -16.51 1.74 0.94
C LYS A 63 -15.86 0.38 1.10
N SER A 64 -15.66 -0.05 2.34
CA SER A 64 -15.14 -1.38 2.65
C SER A 64 -16.28 -2.37 2.85
N LEU A 65 -16.13 -3.57 2.28
CA LEU A 65 -16.96 -4.73 2.58
C LEU A 65 -16.06 -5.82 3.16
N LEU A 66 -16.41 -6.34 4.34
CA LEU A 66 -15.71 -7.47 4.92
C LEU A 66 -16.12 -8.75 4.18
N LEU A 67 -15.13 -9.51 3.71
CA LEU A 67 -15.34 -10.82 3.11
C LEU A 67 -14.97 -11.90 4.11
N SER A 68 -15.82 -12.92 4.24
CA SER A 68 -15.54 -14.12 5.02
C SER A 68 -15.39 -15.30 4.08
N PHE A 69 -14.39 -16.14 4.33
CA PHE A 69 -14.13 -17.36 3.56
C PHE A 69 -14.50 -18.59 4.39
N SER A 70 -14.76 -19.70 3.70
CA SER A 70 -14.92 -21.00 4.36
C SER A 70 -13.61 -21.41 5.03
N ALA A 71 -13.70 -21.97 6.24
CA ALA A 71 -12.55 -22.54 6.97
C ALA A 71 -11.79 -23.61 6.16
N ASN A 72 -12.44 -24.26 5.18
CA ASN A 72 -11.78 -25.21 4.29
C ASN A 72 -10.64 -24.56 3.49
N LEU A 73 -10.69 -23.24 3.25
CA LEU A 73 -9.64 -22.53 2.52
C LEU A 73 -8.34 -22.45 3.34
N ASP A 74 -8.43 -22.50 4.68
CA ASP A 74 -7.29 -22.33 5.59
C ASP A 74 -6.24 -23.43 5.41
N GLU A 75 -6.68 -24.65 5.08
CA GLU A 75 -5.80 -25.80 4.81
C GLU A 75 -4.99 -25.66 3.52
N TYR A 76 -5.39 -24.75 2.62
CA TYR A 76 -4.81 -24.57 1.30
C TYR A 76 -4.14 -23.19 1.12
N ILE A 77 -3.81 -22.49 2.20
CA ILE A 77 -3.08 -21.21 2.12
C ILE A 77 -1.58 -21.50 1.99
N PRO A 78 -0.97 -21.35 0.80
CA PRO A 78 0.47 -21.53 0.63
C PRO A 78 1.25 -20.33 1.19
N ASP A 79 2.52 -20.56 1.55
CA ASP A 79 3.47 -19.51 1.95
C ASP A 79 4.10 -18.83 0.72
N VAL A 80 3.26 -18.36 -0.21
CA VAL A 80 3.68 -17.65 -1.42
C VAL A 80 2.83 -16.40 -1.62
N PRO A 81 3.42 -15.18 -1.63
CA PRO A 81 2.66 -13.94 -1.58
C PRO A 81 1.82 -13.67 -2.85
N GLU A 82 2.22 -14.23 -3.99
CA GLU A 82 1.50 -14.12 -5.26
C GLU A 82 0.10 -14.76 -5.19
N TRP A 83 -0.07 -15.81 -4.38
CA TRP A 83 -1.34 -16.51 -4.21
C TRP A 83 -2.45 -15.56 -3.75
N ARG A 84 -2.15 -14.65 -2.81
CA ARG A 84 -3.11 -13.66 -2.32
C ARG A 84 -3.57 -12.71 -3.44
N GLN A 85 -2.68 -12.39 -4.38
CA GLN A 85 -3.01 -11.55 -5.54
C GLN A 85 -3.94 -12.29 -6.51
N ASP A 86 -3.69 -13.58 -6.74
CA ASP A 86 -4.52 -14.44 -7.58
C ASP A 86 -5.92 -14.63 -7.00
N VAL A 87 -6.02 -14.94 -5.71
CA VAL A 87 -7.30 -15.03 -5.01
C VAL A 87 -8.05 -13.69 -5.12
N GLY A 88 -7.37 -12.57 -4.89
CA GLY A 88 -7.95 -11.23 -5.07
C GLY A 88 -8.43 -10.95 -6.50
N ARG A 89 -7.77 -11.49 -7.53
CA ARG A 89 -8.24 -11.42 -8.93
C ARG A 89 -9.52 -12.23 -9.14
N VAL A 90 -9.59 -13.44 -8.61
CA VAL A 90 -10.77 -14.32 -8.72
C VAL A 90 -11.99 -13.67 -8.04
N ILE A 91 -11.82 -13.16 -6.82
CA ILE A 91 -12.89 -12.48 -6.08
C ILE A 91 -13.40 -11.26 -6.86
N ARG A 92 -12.50 -10.40 -7.37
CA ARG A 92 -12.91 -9.25 -8.19
C ARG A 92 -13.72 -9.66 -9.40
N LYS A 93 -13.27 -10.68 -10.14
CA LYS A 93 -14.00 -11.20 -11.29
C LYS A 93 -15.39 -11.72 -10.91
N ALA A 94 -15.51 -12.46 -9.80
CA ALA A 94 -16.80 -12.96 -9.32
C ALA A 94 -17.75 -11.82 -8.93
N LEU A 95 -17.26 -10.80 -8.22
CA LEU A 95 -18.08 -9.63 -7.85
C LEU A 95 -18.58 -8.86 -9.07
N LEU A 96 -17.76 -8.72 -10.12
CA LEU A 96 -18.17 -8.07 -11.37
C LEU A 96 -19.24 -8.85 -12.15
N GLN A 97 -19.34 -10.17 -11.95
CA GLN A 97 -20.41 -10.99 -12.55
C GLN A 97 -21.77 -10.80 -11.87
N HIS A 98 -21.80 -10.18 -10.69
CA HIS A 98 -23.03 -9.89 -9.93
C HIS A 98 -23.15 -8.38 -9.62
N PRO A 99 -23.34 -7.51 -10.63
CA PRO A 99 -23.29 -6.05 -10.47
C PRO A 99 -24.34 -5.47 -9.51
N TRP A 100 -25.42 -6.23 -9.27
CA TRP A 100 -26.49 -5.84 -8.36
C TRP A 100 -26.03 -5.78 -6.89
N TRP A 101 -24.88 -6.38 -6.56
CA TRP A 101 -24.38 -6.46 -5.17
C TRP A 101 -23.35 -5.39 -4.86
N ILE A 102 -22.58 -4.90 -5.85
CA ILE A 102 -21.57 -3.84 -5.67
C ILE A 102 -21.53 -2.93 -6.91
N PRO A 103 -21.82 -1.62 -6.77
CA PRO A 103 -21.71 -0.68 -7.87
C PRO A 103 -20.26 -0.17 -7.97
N GLY A 104 -19.49 -0.62 -8.96
CA GLY A 104 -18.24 0.08 -9.32
C GLY A 104 -17.20 -0.74 -10.07
N ARG A 105 -16.63 -0.15 -11.14
CA ARG A 105 -15.49 -0.70 -11.89
C ARG A 105 -14.16 -0.66 -11.10
N ASP A 106 -14.13 0.08 -9.99
CA ASP A 106 -12.92 0.35 -9.20
C ASP A 106 -12.85 -0.50 -7.91
N THR A 107 -13.34 -1.74 -7.96
CA THR A 107 -13.30 -2.64 -6.80
C THR A 107 -11.87 -3.17 -6.59
N ALA A 108 -11.28 -2.84 -5.45
CA ALA A 108 -10.05 -3.46 -4.97
C ALA A 108 -10.36 -4.55 -3.93
N VAL A 109 -9.67 -5.69 -4.03
CA VAL A 109 -9.65 -6.69 -2.97
C VAL A 109 -8.28 -6.61 -2.32
N GLN A 110 -8.25 -6.13 -1.08
CA GLN A 110 -7.05 -6.07 -0.27
C GLN A 110 -7.00 -7.32 0.60
N PRO A 111 -6.07 -8.25 0.37
CA PRO A 111 -5.79 -9.32 1.32
C PRO A 111 -5.29 -8.68 2.62
N CYS A 112 -5.77 -9.17 3.76
CA CYS A 112 -5.08 -8.96 5.02
C CYS A 112 -3.65 -9.53 4.94
#